data_AF-A0A3S9E2K3-F1
#
_entry.id   AF-A0A3S9E2K3-F1
#
_cell.length_a   1.000
_cell.length_b   1.000
_cell.length_c   1.000
_cell.angle_alpha   90.00
_cell.angle_beta   90.00
_cell.angle_gamma   90.00
#
_symmetry.space_group_name_H-M   'P 1'
#
loop_
_entity.id
_entity.type
_entity.pdbx_description
1 polymer ?
#
loop_
_entity_poly.entity_id
_entity_poly.type
_entity_poly.pdbx_seq_one_letter_code
_entity_poly.pdbx_strand_id
1 'polypeptide(L)'
;MELRLNIEGATPEELARGVAAAEAVFARAGITALQGAEGLFALEGWDIKGFPEDDQPTEDEDQAASVWMEADEAATIACCAGWPEDKVPRHQIMELIDVPRTRLQAEGLPDTWPARRQLYPDVVKRLEVTAGPDRQIDFDIAFVLGWVPERPTLDRVEPLSEDGDRIPFFTSDLAQVEEMARKALKDWTIEIGRDPYDAHVFDPAAADDGDELRMAAWRDFDGSLLMEKPPANPAIALTLAMMRGQSMHFE
;
A
#
# COMPACT_ATOMS: atom_id res chain seq x y z
N MET A 1 13.69 6.45 -2.29
CA MET A 1 13.51 6.10 -3.72
C MET A 1 14.72 6.56 -4.51
N GLU A 2 15.23 5.75 -5.43
CA GLU A 2 16.44 6.08 -6.19
C GLU A 2 16.25 5.79 -7.68
N LEU A 3 16.94 6.54 -8.53
CA LEU A 3 17.02 6.24 -9.96
C LEU A 3 18.14 5.23 -10.21
N ARG A 4 17.84 4.19 -10.97
CA ARG A 4 18.81 3.20 -11.43
C ARG A 4 18.81 3.14 -12.94
N LEU A 5 20.01 3.11 -13.53
CA LEU A 5 20.19 2.81 -14.95
C LEU A 5 20.68 1.37 -15.12
N ASN A 6 20.11 0.65 -16.09
CA ASN A 6 20.51 -0.70 -16.44
C ASN A 6 21.10 -0.73 -17.86
N ILE A 7 22.38 -0.36 -17.98
CA ILE A 7 23.10 -0.38 -19.25
C ILE A 7 24.23 -1.41 -19.19
N GLU A 8 24.16 -2.40 -20.08
CA GLU A 8 25.19 -3.44 -20.18
C GLU A 8 26.55 -2.84 -20.56
N GLY A 9 27.57 -3.14 -19.75
CA GLY A 9 28.94 -2.70 -19.99
C GLY A 9 29.29 -1.30 -19.46
N ALA A 10 28.32 -0.59 -18.85
CA ALA A 10 28.57 0.72 -18.26
C ALA A 10 29.34 0.63 -16.94
N THR A 11 30.31 1.52 -16.75
CA THR A 11 31.02 1.65 -15.47
C THR A 11 30.17 2.40 -14.44
N PRO A 12 30.46 2.27 -13.14
CA PRO A 12 29.76 3.05 -12.10
C PRO A 12 29.78 4.56 -12.34
N GLU A 13 30.88 5.10 -12.86
CA GLU A 13 31.00 6.53 -13.18
C GLU A 13 30.16 6.93 -14.40
N GLU A 14 30.02 6.05 -15.38
CA GLU A 14 29.11 6.24 -16.52
C GLU A 14 27.65 6.25 -16.04
N LEU A 15 27.27 5.26 -15.22
CA LEU A 15 25.93 5.18 -14.64
C LEU A 15 25.61 6.41 -13.79
N ALA A 16 26.54 6.86 -12.93
CA ALA A 16 26.36 8.04 -12.10
C ALA A 16 26.17 9.33 -12.93
N ARG A 17 26.87 9.47 -14.06
CA ARG A 17 26.65 10.60 -14.98
C ARG A 17 25.27 10.57 -15.62
N GLY A 18 24.81 9.38 -16.02
CA GLY A 18 23.47 9.20 -16.55
C GLY A 18 22.38 9.57 -15.53
N VAL A 19 22.51 9.07 -14.30
CA VAL A 19 21.57 9.39 -13.20
C VAL A 19 21.52 10.90 -12.96
N ALA A 20 22.68 11.57 -12.85
CA ALA A 20 22.73 13.01 -12.64
C ALA A 20 22.09 13.81 -13.80
N ALA A 21 22.17 13.31 -15.03
CA ALA A 21 21.52 13.93 -16.19
C ALA A 21 19.99 13.79 -16.12
N ALA A 22 19.47 12.62 -15.76
CA ALA A 22 18.04 12.40 -15.53
C ALA A 22 17.50 13.32 -14.41
N GLU A 23 18.19 13.38 -13.27
CA GLU A 23 17.81 14.23 -12.14
C GLU A 23 17.73 15.71 -12.53
N ALA A 24 18.64 16.18 -13.40
CA ALA A 24 18.61 17.54 -13.91
C ALA A 24 17.39 17.83 -14.82
N VAL A 25 16.88 16.82 -15.54
CA VAL A 25 15.63 16.95 -16.32
C VAL A 25 14.44 17.10 -15.38
N PHE A 26 14.30 16.20 -14.40
CA PHE A 26 13.21 16.28 -13.40
C PHE A 26 13.23 17.62 -12.65
N ALA A 27 14.40 18.06 -12.19
CA ALA A 27 14.57 19.33 -11.50
C ALA A 27 14.18 20.54 -12.38
N ARG A 28 14.49 20.51 -13.68
CA ARG A 28 14.10 21.56 -14.64
C ARG A 28 12.59 21.59 -14.86
N ALA A 29 11.96 20.41 -14.95
CA ALA A 29 10.52 20.26 -15.14
C ALA A 29 9.71 20.58 -13.87
N GLY A 30 10.36 20.61 -12.71
CA GLY A 30 9.69 20.87 -11.43
C GLY A 30 8.85 19.70 -10.92
N ILE A 31 9.13 18.48 -11.40
CA ILE A 31 8.48 17.24 -10.93
C ILE A 31 9.50 16.30 -10.30
N THR A 32 9.02 15.38 -9.48
CA THR A 32 9.83 14.29 -8.92
C THR A 32 9.96 13.15 -9.92
N ALA A 33 11.00 12.32 -9.74
CA ALA A 33 11.15 11.08 -10.51
C ALA A 33 9.94 10.13 -10.33
N LEU A 34 9.33 10.09 -9.13
CA LEU A 34 8.12 9.30 -8.89
C LEU A 34 6.95 9.77 -9.75
N GLN A 35 6.69 11.07 -9.81
CA GLN A 35 5.63 11.62 -10.67
C GLN A 35 5.87 11.27 -12.14
N GLY A 36 7.12 11.36 -12.61
CA GLY A 36 7.48 10.93 -13.97
C GLY A 36 7.21 9.44 -14.21
N ALA A 37 7.59 8.58 -13.26
CA ALA A 37 7.38 7.14 -13.35
C ALA A 37 5.88 6.77 -13.32
N GLU A 38 5.08 7.45 -12.49
CA GLU A 38 3.63 7.27 -12.41
C GLU A 38 2.95 7.69 -13.72
N GLY A 39 3.36 8.83 -14.30
CA GLY A 39 2.89 9.27 -15.60
C GLY A 39 3.20 8.25 -16.71
N LEU A 40 4.45 7.78 -16.78
CA LEU A 40 4.83 6.74 -17.74
C LEU A 40 4.04 5.45 -17.53
N PHE A 41 3.83 5.02 -16.27
CA PHE A 41 3.04 3.84 -15.96
C PHE A 41 1.59 3.97 -16.43
N ALA A 42 0.96 5.14 -16.26
CA ALA A 42 -0.38 5.40 -16.78
C ALA A 42 -0.41 5.32 -18.31
N LEU A 43 0.55 5.94 -18.99
CA LEU A 43 0.65 5.94 -20.46
C LEU A 43 0.87 4.53 -21.04
N GLU A 44 1.84 3.78 -20.52
CA GLU A 44 2.12 2.41 -20.95
C GLU A 44 0.97 1.46 -20.60
N GLY A 45 0.33 1.66 -19.45
CA GLY A 45 -0.87 0.94 -19.06
C GLY A 45 -2.04 1.17 -20.02
N TRP A 46 -2.19 2.39 -20.55
CA TRP A 46 -3.18 2.74 -21.56
C TRP A 46 -2.87 2.10 -22.92
N ASP A 47 -1.61 2.11 -23.37
CA ASP A 47 -1.15 1.43 -24.60
C ASP A 47 -1.39 -0.08 -24.53
N ILE A 48 -0.99 -0.74 -23.44
CA ILE A 48 -1.20 -2.18 -23.23
C ILE A 48 -2.69 -2.58 -23.33
N LYS A 49 -3.59 -1.69 -22.91
CA LYS A 49 -5.05 -1.90 -22.98
C LYS A 49 -5.65 -1.58 -24.35
N GLY A 50 -4.86 -1.05 -25.29
CA GLY A 50 -5.32 -0.68 -26.64
C GLY A 50 -6.03 0.67 -26.70
N PHE A 51 -5.62 1.63 -25.87
CA PHE A 51 -6.08 3.02 -25.87
C PHE A 51 -7.60 3.22 -25.65
N PRO A 52 -8.25 2.60 -24.64
CA PRO A 52 -9.66 2.87 -24.34
C PRO A 52 -9.87 4.33 -23.90
N GLU A 53 -10.93 4.99 -24.38
CA GLU A 53 -11.21 6.41 -24.09
C GLU A 53 -11.33 6.69 -22.58
N ASP A 54 -11.93 5.76 -21.82
CA ASP A 54 -12.19 5.92 -20.39
C ASP A 54 -10.94 5.80 -19.49
N ASP A 55 -9.84 5.21 -20.00
CA ASP A 55 -8.57 5.07 -19.25
C ASP A 55 -7.46 5.97 -19.84
N GLN A 56 -7.81 7.00 -20.60
CA GLN A 56 -6.82 7.94 -21.13
C GLN A 56 -6.11 8.67 -19.97
N PRO A 57 -4.76 8.75 -19.98
CA PRO A 57 -4.02 9.54 -19.00
C PRO A 57 -4.49 11.00 -18.99
N THR A 58 -4.50 11.59 -17.81
CA THR A 58 -4.73 13.03 -17.65
C THR A 58 -3.60 13.84 -18.31
N GLU A 59 -3.85 15.13 -18.56
CA GLU A 59 -2.83 16.04 -19.13
C GLU A 59 -1.58 16.11 -18.24
N ASP A 60 -1.74 16.09 -16.91
CA ASP A 60 -0.62 16.08 -15.97
C ASP A 60 0.17 14.76 -16.04
N GLU A 61 -0.51 13.61 -16.17
CA GLU A 61 0.15 12.30 -16.32
C GLU A 61 0.88 12.18 -17.65
N ASP A 62 0.30 12.64 -18.75
CA ASP A 62 0.93 12.66 -20.08
C ASP A 62 2.16 13.58 -20.11
N GLN A 63 2.06 14.75 -19.47
CA GLN A 63 3.18 15.66 -19.32
C GLN A 63 4.29 15.06 -18.45
N ALA A 64 3.93 14.36 -17.36
CA ALA A 64 4.90 13.68 -16.50
C ALA A 64 5.58 12.51 -17.22
N ALA A 65 4.82 11.72 -18.01
CA ALA A 65 5.36 10.65 -18.86
C ALA A 65 6.38 11.20 -19.87
N SER A 66 6.06 12.34 -20.50
CA SER A 66 6.95 13.02 -21.44
C SER A 66 8.27 13.44 -20.80
N VAL A 67 8.22 13.97 -19.57
CA VAL A 67 9.43 14.33 -18.81
C VAL A 67 10.25 13.09 -18.43
N TRP A 68 9.60 11.97 -18.09
CA TRP A 68 10.30 10.71 -17.83
C TRP A 68 11.04 10.20 -19.07
N MET A 69 10.40 10.23 -20.24
CA MET A 69 11.05 9.84 -21.51
C MET A 69 12.23 10.75 -21.86
N GLU A 70 12.10 12.06 -21.65
CA GLU A 70 13.22 13.02 -21.82
C GLU A 70 14.37 12.73 -20.83
N ALA A 71 14.04 12.37 -19.59
CA ALA A 71 15.03 12.02 -18.57
C ALA A 71 15.76 10.71 -18.90
N ASP A 72 15.06 9.69 -19.40
CA ASP A 72 15.66 8.42 -19.86
C ASP A 72 16.60 8.63 -21.06
N GLU A 73 16.21 9.47 -22.01
CA GLU A 73 17.06 9.86 -23.14
C GLU A 73 18.31 10.61 -22.67
N ALA A 74 18.14 11.61 -21.80
CA ALA A 74 19.26 12.38 -21.25
C ALA A 74 20.23 11.49 -20.47
N ALA A 75 19.69 10.53 -19.70
CA ALA A 75 20.47 9.54 -18.97
C ALA A 75 21.31 8.68 -19.92
N THR A 76 20.70 8.16 -20.98
CA THR A 76 21.35 7.33 -22.00
C THR A 76 22.50 8.09 -22.68
N ILE A 77 22.24 9.32 -23.12
CA ILE A 77 23.24 10.17 -23.79
C ILE A 77 24.44 10.46 -22.86
N ALA A 78 24.17 10.81 -21.60
CA ALA A 78 25.23 11.16 -20.65
C ALA A 78 26.03 9.94 -20.17
N CYS A 79 25.36 8.80 -20.01
CA CYS A 79 25.99 7.54 -19.61
C CYS A 79 26.92 7.03 -20.73
N CYS A 80 26.38 6.89 -21.95
CA CYS A 80 27.07 6.34 -23.11
C CYS A 80 27.92 7.37 -23.87
N ALA A 81 28.29 8.49 -23.25
CA ALA A 81 29.08 9.52 -23.90
C ALA A 81 30.43 8.95 -24.39
N GLY A 82 30.64 8.94 -25.71
CA GLY A 82 31.83 8.39 -26.35
C GLY A 82 31.77 6.90 -26.70
N TRP A 83 30.62 6.24 -26.51
CA TRP A 83 30.41 4.86 -26.91
C TRP A 83 30.20 4.73 -28.43
N PRO A 84 30.54 3.57 -29.02
CA PRO A 84 30.09 3.21 -30.36
C PRO A 84 28.56 3.17 -30.46
N GLU A 85 28.00 3.66 -31.57
CA GLU A 85 26.53 3.76 -31.77
C GLU A 85 25.81 2.40 -31.65
N ASP A 86 26.45 1.31 -32.06
CA ASP A 86 25.92 -0.05 -31.96
C ASP A 86 25.85 -0.58 -30.51
N LYS A 87 26.50 0.11 -29.57
CA LYS A 87 26.49 -0.23 -28.14
C LYS A 87 25.58 0.66 -27.31
N VAL A 88 25.02 1.71 -27.90
CA VAL A 88 24.06 2.59 -27.19
C VAL A 88 22.69 1.89 -27.17
N PRO A 89 22.08 1.69 -25.99
CA PRO A 89 20.77 1.08 -25.89
C PRO A 89 19.71 1.94 -26.59
N ARG A 90 18.69 1.28 -27.17
CA ARG A 90 17.57 1.91 -27.88
C ARG A 90 16.22 1.74 -27.18
N HIS A 91 16.23 1.15 -25.99
CA HIS A 91 15.04 0.89 -25.17
C HIS A 91 15.19 1.66 -23.86
N GLN A 92 14.10 1.84 -23.11
CA GLN A 92 14.14 2.45 -21.79
C GLN A 92 15.13 1.71 -20.88
N ILE A 93 15.97 2.47 -20.18
CA ILE A 93 17.05 1.96 -19.33
C ILE A 93 16.90 2.39 -17.86
N MET A 94 16.02 3.37 -17.61
CA MET A 94 15.84 3.98 -16.31
C MET A 94 14.72 3.28 -15.55
N GLU A 95 15.00 2.98 -14.29
CA GLU A 95 14.05 2.41 -13.35
C GLU A 95 14.03 3.26 -12.08
N LEU A 96 12.85 3.40 -11.49
CA LEU A 96 12.72 3.87 -10.13
C LEU A 96 12.77 2.65 -9.19
N ILE A 97 13.77 2.62 -8.31
CA ILE A 97 13.92 1.58 -7.30
C ILE A 97 13.53 2.12 -5.91
N ASP A 98 13.31 1.18 -4.98
CA ASP A 98 12.80 1.46 -3.64
C ASP A 98 11.49 2.26 -3.64
N VAL A 99 10.65 2.00 -4.66
CA VAL A 99 9.29 2.53 -4.74
C VAL A 99 8.46 1.86 -3.65
N PRO A 100 7.83 2.63 -2.75
CA PRO A 100 6.86 2.12 -1.81
C PRO A 100 5.76 1.35 -2.55
N ARG A 101 5.66 0.03 -2.35
CA ARG A 101 4.61 -0.78 -2.99
C ARG A 101 3.23 -0.55 -2.37
N THR A 102 3.20 0.11 -1.22
CA THR A 102 1.99 0.55 -0.51
C THR A 102 2.24 1.91 0.11
N ARG A 103 1.17 2.65 0.43
CA ARG A 103 1.31 3.95 1.11
C ARG A 103 1.95 3.79 2.50
N LEU A 104 1.83 2.61 3.10
CA LEU A 104 2.49 2.25 4.37
C LEU A 104 4.02 2.17 4.28
N GLN A 105 4.57 2.03 3.07
CA GLN A 105 6.01 1.95 2.82
C GLN A 105 6.64 3.31 2.45
N ALA A 106 5.84 4.38 2.34
CA ALA A 106 6.32 5.68 1.90
C ALA A 106 7.21 6.39 2.95
N GLU A 107 8.26 7.06 2.49
CA GLU A 107 9.13 7.94 3.28
C GLU A 107 8.38 9.25 3.63
N GLY A 108 7.42 9.18 4.54
CA GLY A 108 6.59 10.33 4.90
C GLY A 108 5.17 9.93 5.25
N LEU A 109 5.03 9.04 6.25
CA LEU A 109 3.71 8.60 6.67
C LEU A 109 2.91 9.78 7.25
N PRO A 110 1.60 9.84 6.98
CA PRO A 110 0.80 10.94 7.48
C PRO A 110 0.78 10.98 9.01
N ASP A 111 1.01 12.17 9.56
CA ASP A 111 0.98 12.40 11.01
C ASP A 111 -0.42 12.81 11.51
N THR A 112 -1.32 13.20 10.61
CA THR A 112 -2.71 13.57 10.95
C THR A 112 -3.68 12.40 10.87
N TRP A 113 -4.66 12.39 11.77
CA TRP A 113 -5.69 11.36 11.85
C TRP A 113 -6.49 11.16 10.54
N PRO A 114 -6.98 12.20 9.84
CA PRO A 114 -7.70 12.00 8.58
C PRO A 114 -6.86 11.33 7.50
N ALA A 115 -5.57 11.63 7.42
CA ALA A 115 -4.69 11.07 6.40
C ALA A 115 -4.23 9.65 6.74
N ARG A 116 -4.02 9.30 8.02
CA ARG A 116 -3.77 7.91 8.44
C ARG A 116 -4.92 6.97 8.09
N ARG A 117 -6.16 7.47 8.19
CA ARG A 117 -7.37 6.68 7.83
C ARG A 117 -7.37 6.23 6.37
N GLN A 118 -6.73 6.96 5.47
CA GLN A 118 -6.63 6.57 4.07
C GLN A 118 -5.76 5.32 3.85
N LEU A 119 -5.01 4.86 4.86
CA LEU A 119 -4.16 3.67 4.81
C LEU A 119 -4.92 2.37 5.14
N TYR A 120 -6.17 2.44 5.63
CA TYR A 120 -6.95 1.26 6.02
C TYR A 120 -7.08 0.22 4.88
N PRO A 121 -7.42 0.61 3.63
CA PRO A 121 -7.53 -0.36 2.54
C PRO A 121 -6.23 -1.12 2.28
N ASP A 122 -5.07 -0.48 2.44
CA ASP A 122 -3.76 -1.12 2.25
C ASP A 122 -3.47 -2.13 3.37
N VAL A 123 -3.83 -1.80 4.61
CA VAL A 123 -3.70 -2.73 5.75
C VAL A 123 -4.64 -3.92 5.57
N VAL A 124 -5.89 -3.70 5.16
CA VAL A 124 -6.87 -4.76 4.89
C VAL A 124 -6.37 -5.70 3.81
N LYS A 125 -5.95 -5.18 2.65
CA LYS A 125 -5.40 -6.00 1.55
C LYS A 125 -4.20 -6.84 1.97
N ARG A 126 -3.31 -6.29 2.82
CA ARG A 126 -2.19 -7.07 3.37
C ARG A 126 -2.67 -8.17 4.30
N LEU A 127 -3.61 -7.87 5.19
CA LEU A 127 -4.16 -8.82 6.15
C LEU A 127 -4.92 -9.97 5.45
N GLU A 128 -5.59 -9.70 4.34
CA GLU A 128 -6.29 -10.69 3.51
C GLU A 128 -5.37 -11.80 2.97
N VAL A 129 -4.11 -11.45 2.64
CA VAL A 129 -3.14 -12.40 2.08
C VAL A 129 -2.16 -12.94 3.11
N THR A 130 -2.28 -12.52 4.37
CA THR A 130 -1.40 -12.94 5.46
C THR A 130 -1.60 -14.42 5.79
N ALA A 131 -0.53 -15.20 5.69
CA ALA A 131 -0.56 -16.64 5.89
C ALA A 131 -0.43 -17.09 7.37
N GLY A 132 -0.26 -16.16 8.31
CA GLY A 132 -0.04 -16.48 9.72
C GLY A 132 0.32 -15.25 10.57
N PRO A 133 0.93 -15.43 11.76
CA PRO A 133 1.39 -14.33 12.59
C PRO A 133 2.31 -13.37 11.83
N ASP A 134 1.99 -12.08 11.80
CA ASP A 134 2.80 -11.01 11.22
C ASP A 134 2.79 -9.79 12.13
N ARG A 135 3.90 -9.62 12.86
CA ARG A 135 4.03 -8.55 13.84
C ARG A 135 4.13 -7.16 13.22
N GLN A 136 4.63 -7.04 11.99
CA GLN A 136 4.67 -5.74 11.32
C GLN A 136 3.26 -5.31 10.93
N ILE A 137 2.40 -6.24 10.50
CA ILE A 137 0.99 -5.94 10.25
C ILE A 137 0.26 -5.56 11.53
N ASP A 138 0.54 -6.22 12.67
CA ASP A 138 -0.03 -5.80 13.96
C ASP A 138 0.30 -4.34 14.30
N PHE A 139 1.54 -3.91 14.04
CA PHE A 139 1.98 -2.54 14.22
C PHE A 139 1.31 -1.57 13.25
N ASP A 140 1.14 -1.99 12.00
CA ASP A 140 0.45 -1.20 10.98
C ASP A 140 -1.03 -0.99 11.36
N ILE A 141 -1.69 -2.02 11.90
CA ILE A 141 -3.06 -1.95 12.43
C ILE A 141 -3.12 -0.94 13.60
N ALA A 142 -2.24 -1.06 14.59
CA ALA A 142 -2.22 -0.14 15.72
C ALA A 142 -1.98 1.32 15.29
N PHE A 143 -1.11 1.53 14.30
CA PHE A 143 -0.83 2.85 13.75
C PHE A 143 -2.04 3.47 13.05
N VAL A 144 -2.72 2.72 12.17
CA VAL A 144 -3.91 3.24 11.46
C VAL A 144 -5.12 3.39 12.37
N LEU A 145 -5.23 2.58 13.44
CA LEU A 145 -6.21 2.76 14.51
C LEU A 145 -5.88 3.95 15.44
N GLY A 146 -4.71 4.58 15.27
CA GLY A 146 -4.32 5.77 16.03
C GLY A 146 -3.84 5.47 17.45
N TRP A 147 -3.56 4.21 17.75
CA TRP A 147 -3.12 3.79 19.09
C TRP A 147 -1.66 4.16 19.36
N VAL A 148 -0.89 4.32 18.30
CA VAL A 148 0.49 4.79 18.34
C VAL A 148 0.66 6.01 17.45
N PRO A 149 1.44 7.01 17.89
CA PRO A 149 1.62 8.26 17.15
C PRO A 149 2.52 8.09 15.93
N GLU A 150 3.40 7.09 15.91
CA GLU A 150 4.31 6.80 14.80
C GLU A 150 4.17 5.34 14.39
N ARG A 151 4.37 5.04 13.11
CA ARG A 151 4.36 3.67 12.62
C ARG A 151 5.56 2.90 13.18
N PRO A 152 5.34 1.86 13.98
CA PRO A 152 6.42 1.05 14.53
C PRO A 152 7.07 0.18 13.46
N THR A 153 8.36 -0.10 13.62
CA THR A 153 9.12 -1.04 12.79
C THR A 153 9.78 -2.10 13.67
N LEU A 154 10.00 -3.30 13.13
CA LEU A 154 10.52 -4.46 13.90
C LEU A 154 11.94 -4.26 14.48
N ASP A 155 12.71 -3.33 13.93
CA ASP A 155 14.06 -2.97 14.38
C ASP A 155 14.08 -1.99 15.57
N ARG A 156 12.92 -1.45 15.95
CA ARG A 156 12.76 -0.53 17.08
C ARG A 156 12.19 -1.24 18.30
N VAL A 157 12.34 -0.60 19.47
CA VAL A 157 11.66 -1.05 20.70
C VAL A 157 10.16 -1.03 20.46
N GLU A 158 9.49 -2.14 20.81
CA GLU A 158 8.04 -2.27 20.70
C GLU A 158 7.35 -1.10 21.40
N PRO A 159 6.59 -0.26 20.69
CA PRO A 159 5.95 0.88 21.30
C PRO A 159 4.77 0.44 22.14
N LEU A 160 4.46 1.27 23.13
CA LEU A 160 3.25 1.19 23.91
C LEU A 160 2.20 2.12 23.28
N SER A 161 0.93 1.80 23.49
CA SER A 161 -0.16 2.73 23.24
C SER A 161 0.00 4.00 24.10
N GLU A 162 -0.79 5.04 23.81
CA GLU A 162 -0.83 6.26 24.63
C GLU A 162 -1.13 5.97 26.12
N ASP A 163 -1.91 4.92 26.40
CA ASP A 163 -2.26 4.48 27.76
C ASP A 163 -1.17 3.60 28.43
N GLY A 164 -0.08 3.30 27.72
CA GLY A 164 1.01 2.47 28.22
C GLY A 164 0.80 0.96 28.04
N ASP A 165 -0.28 0.54 27.38
CA ASP A 165 -0.54 -0.87 27.07
C ASP A 165 0.30 -1.35 25.87
N ARG A 166 0.66 -2.64 25.86
CA ARG A 166 1.32 -3.26 24.71
C ARG A 166 0.36 -3.36 23.52
N ILE A 167 0.91 -3.27 22.32
CA ILE A 167 0.14 -3.48 21.10
C ILE A 167 -0.36 -4.94 21.04
N PRO A 168 -1.64 -5.21 20.81
CA PRO A 168 -2.18 -6.55 20.68
C PRO A 168 -1.54 -7.33 19.53
N PHE A 169 -1.54 -8.66 19.65
CA PHE A 169 -1.12 -9.56 18.57
C PHE A 169 -2.28 -9.88 17.63
N PHE A 170 -2.72 -8.88 16.85
CA PHE A 170 -3.89 -8.95 15.96
C PHE A 170 -3.90 -10.17 15.02
N THR A 171 -2.74 -10.57 14.52
CA THR A 171 -2.59 -11.67 13.56
C THR A 171 -2.43 -13.04 14.20
N SER A 172 -2.36 -13.15 15.53
CA SER A 172 -1.97 -14.42 16.18
C SER A 172 -2.58 -14.74 17.55
N ASP A 173 -3.05 -13.76 18.31
CA ASP A 173 -3.67 -13.98 19.62
C ASP A 173 -5.15 -13.62 19.59
N LEU A 174 -5.99 -14.63 19.34
CA LEU A 174 -7.43 -14.45 19.28
C LEU A 174 -7.99 -13.90 20.60
N ALA A 175 -7.46 -14.31 21.75
CA ALA A 175 -8.01 -13.91 23.04
C ALA A 175 -7.81 -12.40 23.27
N GLN A 176 -6.64 -11.87 22.91
CA GLN A 176 -6.38 -10.43 22.97
C GLN A 176 -7.27 -9.64 22.02
N VAL A 177 -7.43 -10.12 20.78
CA VAL A 177 -8.29 -9.43 19.79
C VAL A 177 -9.75 -9.44 20.25
N GLU A 178 -10.23 -10.55 20.79
CA GLU A 178 -11.59 -10.67 21.30
C GLU A 178 -11.83 -9.76 22.52
N GLU A 179 -10.91 -9.73 23.47
CA GLU A 179 -10.99 -8.84 24.64
C GLU A 179 -11.10 -7.38 24.21
N MET A 180 -10.20 -6.96 23.31
CA MET A 180 -10.24 -5.62 22.72
C MET A 180 -11.57 -5.36 22.01
N ALA A 181 -12.00 -6.27 21.13
CA ALA A 181 -13.23 -6.12 20.35
C ALA A 181 -14.45 -5.94 21.25
N ARG A 182 -14.55 -6.75 22.32
CA ARG A 182 -15.62 -6.67 23.31
C ARG A 182 -15.60 -5.37 24.11
N LYS A 183 -14.41 -4.82 24.37
CA LYS A 183 -14.26 -3.52 25.03
C LYS A 183 -14.69 -2.38 24.12
N ALA A 184 -14.33 -2.44 22.83
CA ALA A 184 -14.60 -1.38 21.85
C ALA A 184 -16.05 -1.38 21.34
N LEU A 185 -16.60 -2.56 21.05
CA LEU A 185 -17.92 -2.76 20.45
C LEU A 185 -18.87 -3.27 21.53
N LYS A 186 -19.02 -2.47 22.57
CA LYS A 186 -19.90 -2.79 23.69
C LYS A 186 -21.34 -2.93 23.15
N ASP A 187 -22.01 -4.01 23.54
CA ASP A 187 -23.38 -4.36 23.16
C ASP A 187 -23.56 -4.93 21.74
N TRP A 188 -22.46 -5.08 20.98
CA TRP A 188 -22.47 -5.75 19.66
C TRP A 188 -22.29 -7.26 19.79
N THR A 189 -22.74 -7.99 18.77
CA THR A 189 -22.54 -9.44 18.66
C THR A 189 -21.26 -9.73 17.87
N ILE A 190 -20.45 -10.66 18.37
CA ILE A 190 -19.21 -11.13 17.74
C ILE A 190 -19.31 -12.65 17.60
N GLU A 191 -19.23 -13.14 16.36
CA GLU A 191 -19.25 -14.57 16.02
C GLU A 191 -17.92 -14.95 15.35
N ILE A 192 -17.36 -16.09 15.74
CA ILE A 192 -16.04 -16.53 15.27
C ILE A 192 -16.11 -18.02 14.89
N GLY A 193 -16.00 -18.30 13.60
CA GLY A 193 -15.87 -19.64 13.03
C GLY A 193 -14.44 -20.15 13.13
N ARG A 194 -14.27 -21.41 13.55
CA ARG A 194 -12.95 -22.08 13.65
C ARG A 194 -12.63 -23.03 12.49
N ASP A 195 -13.62 -23.39 11.69
CA ASP A 195 -13.44 -24.14 10.44
C ASP A 195 -14.70 -23.96 9.56
N PRO A 196 -14.62 -23.26 8.44
CA PRO A 196 -13.50 -22.41 8.01
C PRO A 196 -13.24 -21.26 9.01
N TYR A 197 -12.06 -20.67 8.98
CA TYR A 197 -11.79 -19.46 9.77
C TYR A 197 -12.59 -18.30 9.18
N ASP A 198 -13.54 -17.78 9.96
CA ASP A 198 -14.39 -16.66 9.55
C ASP A 198 -14.85 -15.90 10.81
N ALA A 199 -15.27 -14.66 10.63
CA ALA A 199 -15.78 -13.86 11.74
C ALA A 199 -16.81 -12.83 11.25
N HIS A 200 -17.81 -12.60 12.11
CA HIS A 200 -18.89 -11.67 11.87
C HIS A 200 -19.06 -10.78 13.09
N VAL A 201 -19.25 -9.49 12.86
CA VAL A 201 -19.49 -8.50 13.93
C VAL A 201 -20.65 -7.62 13.51
N PHE A 202 -21.66 -7.51 14.37
CA PHE A 202 -22.88 -6.77 14.02
C PHE A 202 -23.59 -6.18 15.23
N ASP A 203 -24.22 -5.03 15.03
CA ASP A 203 -25.08 -4.40 16.02
C ASP A 203 -26.47 -5.08 15.99
N PRO A 204 -26.88 -5.78 17.06
CA PRO A 204 -28.19 -6.41 17.10
C PRO A 204 -29.35 -5.41 17.17
N ALA A 205 -29.10 -4.16 17.61
CA ALA A 205 -30.11 -3.12 17.72
C ALA A 205 -30.38 -2.37 16.39
N ALA A 206 -29.42 -2.40 15.46
CA ALA A 206 -29.55 -1.71 14.16
C ALA A 206 -30.55 -2.36 13.19
N ALA A 207 -31.07 -3.56 13.52
CA ALA A 207 -32.02 -4.29 12.69
C ALA A 207 -33.41 -3.62 12.60
N ASP A 208 -33.76 -2.71 13.52
CA ASP A 208 -35.05 -1.99 13.52
C ASP A 208 -35.05 -0.71 12.66
N ASP A 209 -33.86 -0.21 12.25
CA ASP A 209 -33.69 1.16 11.77
C ASP A 209 -33.29 1.24 10.27
N GLY A 210 -32.94 0.10 9.66
CA GLY A 210 -32.68 -0.04 8.21
C GLY A 210 -31.22 0.13 7.77
N ASP A 211 -30.33 0.61 8.64
CA ASP A 211 -28.88 0.71 8.41
C ASP A 211 -28.15 -0.33 9.28
N GLU A 212 -28.22 -1.61 8.89
CA GLU A 212 -27.55 -2.68 9.62
C GLU A 212 -26.03 -2.58 9.49
N LEU A 213 -25.35 -2.04 10.50
CA LEU A 213 -23.90 -2.07 10.59
C LEU A 213 -23.42 -3.49 10.88
N ARG A 214 -23.07 -4.18 9.79
CA ARG A 214 -22.65 -5.58 9.74
C ARG A 214 -21.29 -5.68 9.08
N MET A 215 -20.40 -6.45 9.69
CA MET A 215 -19.02 -6.61 9.23
C MET A 215 -18.68 -8.09 9.13
N ALA A 216 -18.07 -8.48 8.01
CA ALA A 216 -17.68 -9.85 7.74
C ALA A 216 -16.20 -9.96 7.33
N ALA A 217 -15.54 -11.02 7.80
CA ALA A 217 -14.15 -11.31 7.48
C ALA A 217 -13.99 -11.98 6.12
N TRP A 218 -14.73 -13.05 5.86
CA TRP A 218 -14.61 -13.80 4.61
C TRP A 218 -15.92 -13.90 3.83
N ARG A 219 -16.95 -14.47 4.46
CA ARG A 219 -18.26 -14.63 3.84
C ARG A 219 -19.19 -13.55 4.35
N ASP A 220 -19.77 -12.79 3.45
CA ASP A 220 -20.77 -11.80 3.84
C ASP A 220 -22.07 -12.48 4.33
N PHE A 221 -22.96 -11.70 4.95
CA PHE A 221 -24.21 -12.19 5.54
C PHE A 221 -25.19 -12.74 4.49
N ASP A 222 -25.07 -12.32 3.23
CA ASP A 222 -25.83 -12.86 2.10
C ASP A 222 -25.18 -14.13 1.48
N GLY A 223 -24.01 -14.53 1.98
CA GLY A 223 -23.23 -15.66 1.50
C GLY A 223 -22.25 -15.34 0.37
N SER A 224 -22.16 -14.09 -0.08
CA SER A 224 -21.14 -13.64 -1.03
C SER A 224 -19.73 -13.72 -0.42
N LEU A 225 -18.72 -13.87 -1.27
CA LEU A 225 -17.33 -14.01 -0.84
C LEU A 225 -16.61 -12.67 -1.00
N LEU A 226 -16.11 -12.14 0.12
CA LEU A 226 -15.28 -10.94 0.13
C LEU A 226 -13.79 -11.26 -0.13
N MET A 227 -13.41 -12.55 -0.09
CA MET A 227 -12.06 -13.04 -0.40
C MET A 227 -12.16 -14.41 -1.08
N GLU A 228 -11.19 -14.77 -1.92
CA GLU A 228 -11.16 -16.08 -2.58
C GLU A 228 -10.93 -17.26 -1.61
N LYS A 229 -10.22 -17.01 -0.51
CA LYS A 229 -9.82 -18.02 0.48
C LYS A 229 -10.13 -17.52 1.88
N PRO A 230 -10.40 -18.43 2.84
CA PRO A 230 -10.56 -18.04 4.23
C PRO A 230 -9.28 -17.42 4.80
N PRO A 231 -9.39 -16.50 5.78
CA PRO A 231 -8.31 -16.06 6.63
C PRO A 231 -7.45 -17.21 7.15
N ALA A 232 -6.15 -16.98 7.38
CA ALA A 232 -5.26 -18.05 7.80
C ALA A 232 -5.48 -18.53 9.24
N ASN A 233 -6.14 -17.73 10.09
CA ASN A 233 -6.52 -18.11 11.46
C ASN A 233 -7.68 -17.23 11.99
N PRO A 234 -8.30 -17.60 13.13
CA PRO A 234 -9.43 -16.84 13.70
C PRO A 234 -9.09 -15.42 14.18
N ALA A 235 -7.85 -15.14 14.60
CA ALA A 235 -7.44 -13.80 15.04
C ALA A 235 -7.41 -12.84 13.85
N ILE A 236 -6.82 -13.30 12.74
CA ILE A 236 -6.87 -12.59 11.44
C ILE A 236 -8.32 -12.41 11.00
N ALA A 237 -9.17 -13.44 11.11
CA ALA A 237 -10.58 -13.32 10.74
C ALA A 237 -11.29 -12.22 11.53
N LEU A 238 -11.22 -12.25 12.87
CA LEU A 238 -11.85 -11.22 13.70
C LEU A 238 -11.29 -9.82 13.41
N THR A 239 -9.97 -9.71 13.25
CA THR A 239 -9.33 -8.44 12.92
C THR A 239 -9.79 -7.91 11.56
N LEU A 240 -9.93 -8.76 10.54
CA LEU A 240 -10.45 -8.38 9.22
C LEU A 240 -11.87 -7.84 9.30
N ALA A 241 -12.76 -8.55 10.01
CA ALA A 241 -14.14 -8.08 10.19
C ALA A 241 -14.15 -6.67 10.81
N MET A 242 -13.41 -6.46 11.90
CA MET A 242 -13.32 -5.15 12.56
C MET A 242 -12.74 -4.06 11.65
N MET A 243 -11.64 -4.34 10.95
CA MET A 243 -10.99 -3.37 10.06
C MET A 243 -11.88 -3.00 8.86
N ARG A 244 -12.67 -3.94 8.35
CA ARG A 244 -13.60 -3.69 7.24
C ARG A 244 -14.77 -2.81 7.63
N GLY A 245 -15.36 -2.99 8.80
CA GLY A 245 -16.41 -2.06 9.24
C GLY A 245 -15.89 -0.63 9.39
N GLN A 246 -14.66 -0.47 9.87
CA GLN A 246 -14.03 0.85 9.86
C GLN A 246 -13.89 1.35 8.41
N SER A 247 -13.38 0.53 7.49
CA SER A 247 -13.20 0.91 6.08
C SER A 247 -14.49 1.26 5.33
N MET A 248 -15.61 0.56 5.59
CA MET A 248 -16.90 0.74 4.91
C MET A 248 -17.56 2.09 5.21
N HIS A 249 -17.18 2.75 6.29
CA HIS A 249 -17.63 4.12 6.58
C HIS A 249 -16.95 5.19 5.69
N PHE A 250 -16.06 4.79 4.76
CA PHE A 250 -15.18 5.68 4.01
C PHE A 250 -15.29 5.56 2.47
N GLU A 251 -16.29 4.84 1.97
CA GLU A 251 -16.73 4.90 0.56
C GLU A 251 -17.85 5.92 0.35
#